data_AF-A0A3M9MCK5-F1
#
_entry.id   AF-A0A3M9MCK5-F1
#
_cell.length_a   1.000
_cell.length_b   1.000
_cell.length_c   1.000
_cell.angle_alpha   90.00
_cell.angle_beta   90.00
_cell.angle_gamma   90.00
#
_symmetry.space_group_name_H-M   'P 1'
#
loop_
_entity.id
_entity.type
_entity.pdbx_description
1 polymer ?
#
loop_
_entity_poly.entity_id
_entity_poly.type
_entity_poly.pdbx_seq_one_letter_code
_entity_poly.pdbx_strand_id
1 'polypeptide(L)'
;MDDMTAGEFGRKTGLSSKALRLYADSGLLLPRRIDERTGYRYYGLHQLLRAQRITMLRRAGAPLAVVRRIVDAPDDTLSAERLHEWWRQHERLRQEQQSIVEFLLADLTTHQVHRADIVVQSRTVTERTVASITRRVLQPDLVDCFSGDADRAISEHLAAHDATRTAEFWVIYHGMVSPDSDGPIEICVPFEGLVPPPRPRSACGSNPPASSCMPRSGPTCAAIHRSSRSTLRWRRPPTGSASPGQPVSATSAIGMAAPVSSTWPTLCSRWPETARTDNYFAKTTTTERNPVMNALDAVAVVDHSRHTAYSDPGRFGALLDAVPTDLDDVSAVARNLIVHYRASGHDLPAESVPDIHARWIERTLEIDQSRHPAPLSEPREPTTKVQGCCRDHTLLSVAILRQHGILARSRVGFVDYFVNGWHHDHVVPEVWLGERWVRFDPEVDAASAALADPRDITAGSGFHTAAEVWRAHRAGTIDVETYGVDPSVPVARGAWFVRDYVVREVAHRFGDELLLWDNWGCMGGPGSNAQDAQLIDEVAGLLVRADTGDLAAERQLLDLYRADERLHPGDVVLRMDLPGEDLVAEPIAGAPYAGGAKNSRAMLSGSRNEMPEP
;
A
#
# COMPACT_ATOMS: atom_id res chain seq x y z
N MET A 1 -43.23 -39.89 -11.38
CA MET A 1 -42.17 -40.30 -10.43
C MET A 1 -40.86 -39.90 -11.09
N ASP A 2 -40.40 -38.67 -10.85
CA ASP A 2 -39.25 -38.07 -11.55
C ASP A 2 -38.05 -37.85 -10.62
N ASP A 3 -38.00 -38.61 -9.53
CA ASP A 3 -37.00 -38.44 -8.48
C ASP A 3 -35.94 -39.54 -8.64
N MET A 4 -34.71 -39.09 -8.84
CA MET A 4 -33.52 -39.92 -9.01
C MET A 4 -32.79 -40.04 -7.69
N THR A 5 -32.25 -41.22 -7.41
CA THR A 5 -31.31 -41.38 -6.30
C THR A 5 -30.05 -40.53 -6.54
N ALA A 6 -29.35 -40.14 -5.48
CA ALA A 6 -28.08 -39.40 -5.62
C ALA A 6 -27.07 -40.09 -6.57
N GLY A 7 -27.03 -41.43 -6.58
CA GLY A 7 -26.18 -42.19 -7.50
C GLY A 7 -26.61 -42.08 -8.98
N GLU A 8 -27.90 -42.18 -9.27
CA GLU A 8 -28.43 -41.98 -10.62
C GLU A 8 -28.26 -40.55 -11.11
N PHE A 9 -28.51 -39.57 -10.23
CA PHE A 9 -28.34 -38.16 -10.51
C PHE A 9 -26.87 -37.82 -10.77
N GLY A 10 -25.96 -38.36 -9.95
CA GLY A 10 -24.52 -38.21 -10.13
C GLY A 10 -24.02 -38.76 -11.47
N ARG A 11 -24.49 -39.94 -11.88
CA ARG A 11 -24.16 -40.52 -13.20
C ARG A 11 -24.59 -39.64 -14.37
N LYS A 12 -25.74 -38.97 -14.27
CA LYS A 12 -26.28 -38.09 -15.34
C LYS A 12 -25.64 -36.70 -15.38
N THR A 13 -25.11 -36.22 -14.27
CA THR A 13 -24.57 -34.86 -14.13
C THR A 13 -23.04 -34.81 -14.07
N GLY A 14 -22.39 -35.95 -13.83
CA GLY A 14 -20.95 -36.03 -13.59
C GLY A 14 -20.54 -35.61 -12.17
N LEU A 15 -21.50 -35.39 -11.27
CA LEU A 15 -21.24 -35.06 -9.87
C LEU A 15 -21.04 -36.33 -9.03
N SER A 16 -20.01 -36.33 -8.19
CA SER A 16 -19.81 -37.42 -7.23
C SER A 16 -20.82 -37.33 -6.08
N SER A 17 -21.09 -38.46 -5.40
CA SER A 17 -21.95 -38.47 -4.21
C SER A 17 -21.44 -37.52 -3.11
N LYS A 18 -20.12 -37.31 -3.02
CA LYS A 18 -19.51 -36.35 -2.10
C LYS A 18 -19.80 -34.90 -2.52
N ALA A 19 -19.70 -34.59 -3.80
CA ALA A 19 -20.04 -33.26 -4.33
C ALA A 19 -21.53 -32.93 -4.13
N LEU A 20 -22.42 -33.89 -4.37
CA LEU A 20 -23.86 -33.73 -4.13
C LEU A 20 -24.19 -33.46 -2.66
N ARG A 21 -23.47 -34.09 -1.72
CA ARG A 21 -23.60 -33.80 -0.29
C ARG A 21 -23.10 -32.40 0.04
N LEU A 22 -21.90 -32.04 -0.41
CA LEU A 22 -21.31 -30.72 -0.20
C LEU A 22 -22.20 -29.59 -0.76
N TYR A 23 -22.77 -29.78 -1.94
CA TYR A 23 -23.64 -28.78 -2.57
C TYR A 23 -25.03 -28.72 -1.92
N ALA A 24 -25.51 -29.82 -1.34
CA ALA A 24 -26.70 -29.79 -0.51
C ALA A 24 -26.43 -29.01 0.79
N ASP A 25 -25.33 -29.30 1.49
CA ASP A 25 -25.01 -28.71 2.78
C ASP A 25 -24.70 -27.21 2.65
N SER A 26 -24.07 -26.79 1.54
CA SER A 26 -23.87 -25.37 1.22
C SER A 26 -25.12 -24.68 0.64
N GLY A 27 -26.19 -25.42 0.32
CA GLY A 27 -27.38 -24.86 -0.33
C GLY A 27 -27.20 -24.46 -1.79
N LEU A 28 -26.13 -24.90 -2.46
CA LEU A 28 -25.90 -24.66 -3.90
C LEU A 28 -26.78 -25.57 -4.77
N LEU A 29 -27.00 -26.81 -4.34
CA LEU A 29 -27.88 -27.79 -4.99
C LEU A 29 -28.57 -28.66 -3.95
N LEU A 30 -29.74 -28.21 -3.51
CA LEU A 30 -30.55 -28.91 -2.51
C LEU A 30 -31.19 -30.18 -3.10
N PRO A 31 -31.26 -31.29 -2.35
CA PRO A 31 -32.07 -32.42 -2.75
C PRO A 31 -33.55 -32.01 -2.75
N ARG A 32 -34.32 -32.52 -3.71
CA ARG A 32 -35.76 -32.27 -3.77
C ARG A 32 -36.48 -32.85 -2.56
N ARG A 33 -36.05 -34.04 -2.12
CA ARG A 33 -36.51 -34.64 -0.87
C ARG A 33 -35.40 -35.45 -0.22
N ILE A 34 -35.52 -35.59 1.09
CA ILE A 34 -34.72 -36.50 1.91
C ILE A 34 -35.70 -37.50 2.51
N ASP A 35 -35.42 -38.79 2.38
CA ASP A 35 -36.20 -39.82 3.04
C ASP A 35 -35.93 -39.78 4.56
N GLU A 36 -36.96 -39.48 5.35
CA GLU A 36 -36.85 -39.25 6.79
C GLU A 36 -36.39 -40.49 7.57
N ARG A 37 -36.61 -41.69 7.04
CA ARG A 37 -36.30 -42.95 7.72
C ARG A 37 -34.88 -43.45 7.40
N THR A 38 -34.40 -43.19 6.18
CA THR A 38 -33.13 -43.72 5.68
C THR A 38 -32.06 -42.66 5.43
N GLY A 39 -32.42 -41.38 5.41
CA GLY A 39 -31.54 -40.27 5.09
C GLY A 39 -31.16 -40.18 3.60
N TYR A 40 -31.77 -40.99 2.72
CA TYR A 40 -31.47 -40.97 1.30
C TYR A 40 -31.94 -39.67 0.64
N ARG A 41 -31.05 -39.06 -0.14
CA ARG A 41 -31.30 -37.84 -0.91
C ARG A 41 -31.79 -38.19 -2.32
N TYR A 42 -32.87 -37.55 -2.73
CA TYR A 42 -33.45 -37.69 -4.07
C TYR A 42 -33.50 -36.34 -4.79
N TYR A 43 -33.23 -36.37 -6.09
CA TYR A 43 -33.14 -35.19 -6.95
C TYR A 43 -34.08 -35.28 -8.13
N GLY A 44 -34.70 -34.17 -8.52
CA GLY A 44 -35.66 -34.12 -9.61
C GLY A 44 -35.03 -33.92 -10.99
N LEU A 45 -35.76 -34.27 -12.06
CA LEU A 45 -35.35 -34.04 -13.44
C LEU A 45 -35.02 -32.57 -13.76
N HIS A 46 -35.81 -31.64 -13.24
CA HIS A 46 -35.62 -30.19 -13.42
C HIS A 46 -34.28 -29.67 -12.86
N GLN A 47 -33.65 -30.41 -11.94
CA GLN A 47 -32.37 -30.02 -11.33
C GLN A 47 -31.15 -30.40 -12.19
N LEU A 48 -31.34 -31.19 -13.25
CA LEU A 48 -30.25 -31.65 -14.11
C LEU A 48 -29.52 -30.49 -14.80
N LEU A 49 -30.25 -29.54 -15.39
CA LEU A 49 -29.63 -28.40 -16.09
C LEU A 49 -28.78 -27.55 -15.12
N ARG A 50 -29.31 -27.27 -13.93
CA ARG A 50 -28.57 -26.55 -12.88
C ARG A 50 -27.30 -27.31 -12.48
N ALA A 51 -27.39 -28.61 -12.23
CA ALA A 51 -26.24 -29.44 -11.86
C ALA A 51 -25.18 -29.54 -12.99
N GLN A 52 -25.62 -29.57 -14.25
CA GLN A 52 -24.72 -29.53 -15.40
C GLN A 52 -24.00 -28.18 -15.50
N ARG A 53 -24.71 -27.05 -15.33
CA ARG A 53 -24.11 -25.70 -15.28
C ARG A 53 -23.07 -25.59 -14.16
N ILE A 54 -23.39 -26.04 -12.94
CA ILE A 54 -22.44 -26.09 -11.81
C ILE A 54 -21.17 -26.89 -12.20
N THR A 55 -21.36 -28.06 -12.80
CA THR A 55 -20.23 -28.92 -13.20
C THR A 55 -19.35 -28.28 -14.26
N MET A 56 -19.94 -27.66 -15.28
CA MET A 56 -19.20 -26.97 -16.34
C MET A 56 -18.42 -25.77 -15.82
N LEU A 57 -19.04 -24.95 -14.96
CA LEU A 57 -18.36 -23.78 -14.36
C LEU A 57 -17.22 -24.20 -13.43
N ARG A 58 -17.40 -25.26 -12.63
CA ARG A 58 -16.32 -25.81 -11.81
C ARG A 58 -15.17 -26.38 -12.63
N ARG A 59 -15.46 -27.02 -13.77
CA ARG A 59 -14.42 -27.46 -14.73
C ARG A 59 -13.69 -26.29 -15.37
N ALA A 60 -14.38 -25.18 -15.61
CA ALA A 60 -13.77 -23.94 -16.09
C ALA A 60 -12.93 -23.23 -15.02
N GLY A 61 -12.88 -23.73 -13.78
CA GLY A 61 -12.09 -23.15 -12.69
C GLY A 61 -12.83 -22.12 -11.84
N ALA A 62 -14.12 -21.89 -12.05
CA ALA A 62 -14.88 -20.90 -11.30
C ALA A 62 -14.97 -21.25 -9.80
N PRO A 63 -14.66 -20.32 -8.87
CA PRO A 63 -14.90 -20.49 -7.44
C PRO A 63 -16.37 -20.73 -7.12
N LEU A 64 -16.69 -21.41 -6.01
CA LEU A 64 -18.08 -21.78 -5.67
C LEU A 64 -19.00 -20.56 -5.50
N ALA A 65 -18.48 -19.43 -4.99
CA ALA A 65 -19.22 -18.17 -4.89
C ALA A 65 -19.64 -17.63 -6.26
N VAL A 66 -18.74 -17.68 -7.25
CA VAL A 66 -19.03 -17.28 -8.64
C VAL A 66 -20.05 -18.23 -9.27
N VAL A 67 -19.86 -19.54 -9.07
CA VAL A 67 -20.81 -20.55 -9.56
C VAL A 67 -22.21 -20.24 -9.04
N ARG A 68 -22.35 -20.00 -7.72
CA ARG A 68 -23.62 -19.62 -7.08
C ARG A 68 -24.22 -18.40 -7.75
N ARG A 69 -23.46 -17.32 -7.88
CA ARG A 69 -23.91 -16.06 -8.48
C ARG A 69 -24.45 -16.26 -9.90
N ILE A 70 -23.83 -17.12 -10.70
CA ILE A 70 -24.24 -17.40 -12.08
C ILE A 70 -25.51 -18.27 -12.09
N VAL A 71 -25.56 -19.35 -11.30
CA VAL A 71 -26.68 -20.30 -11.34
C VAL A 71 -27.93 -19.85 -10.56
N ASP A 72 -27.79 -18.89 -9.65
CA ASP A 72 -28.87 -18.26 -8.89
C ASP A 72 -29.37 -16.96 -9.53
N ALA A 73 -28.89 -16.61 -10.73
CA ALA A 73 -29.43 -15.45 -11.42
C ALA A 73 -30.92 -15.65 -11.73
N PRO A 74 -31.75 -14.59 -11.62
CA PRO A 74 -33.19 -14.62 -11.90
C PRO A 74 -33.57 -15.18 -13.27
N ASP A 75 -32.73 -14.96 -14.28
CA ASP A 75 -32.94 -15.41 -15.65
C ASP A 75 -31.62 -15.76 -16.36
N ASP A 76 -31.75 -16.42 -17.51
CA ASP A 76 -30.62 -16.89 -18.30
C ASP A 76 -29.80 -15.73 -18.92
N THR A 77 -30.38 -14.54 -19.11
CA THR A 77 -29.67 -13.37 -19.65
C THR A 77 -28.67 -12.86 -18.62
N LEU A 78 -29.11 -12.65 -17.38
CA LEU A 78 -28.25 -12.22 -16.29
C LEU A 78 -27.24 -13.31 -15.90
N SER A 79 -27.59 -14.60 -16.01
CA SER A 79 -26.61 -15.69 -15.90
C SER A 79 -25.51 -15.57 -16.97
N ALA A 80 -25.87 -15.32 -18.23
CA ALA A 80 -24.93 -15.20 -19.34
C ALA A 80 -24.04 -13.95 -19.20
N GLU A 81 -24.60 -12.82 -18.78
CA GLU A 81 -23.85 -11.59 -18.49
C GLU A 81 -22.82 -11.80 -17.39
N ARG A 82 -23.22 -12.43 -16.27
CA ARG A 82 -22.30 -12.76 -15.16
C ARG A 82 -21.20 -13.72 -15.58
N LEU A 83 -21.51 -14.70 -16.42
CA LEU A 83 -20.52 -15.60 -17.00
C LEU A 83 -19.53 -14.87 -17.91
N HIS A 84 -20.03 -14.00 -18.80
CA HIS A 84 -19.18 -13.20 -19.68
C HIS A 84 -18.30 -12.23 -18.91
N GLU A 85 -18.81 -11.59 -17.85
CA GLU A 85 -18.02 -10.70 -16.99
C GLU A 85 -16.91 -11.48 -16.28
N TRP A 86 -17.24 -12.57 -15.60
CA TRP A 86 -16.25 -13.41 -14.94
C TRP A 86 -15.19 -13.93 -15.92
N TRP A 87 -15.59 -14.38 -17.11
CA TRP A 87 -14.64 -14.88 -18.11
C TRP A 87 -13.72 -13.77 -18.62
N ARG A 88 -14.23 -12.56 -18.89
CA ARG A 88 -13.40 -11.41 -19.29
C ARG A 88 -12.38 -11.05 -18.21
N GLN A 89 -12.78 -11.07 -16.95
CA GLN A 89 -11.86 -10.82 -15.82
C GLN A 89 -10.79 -11.91 -15.73
N HIS A 90 -11.19 -13.18 -15.84
CA HIS A 90 -10.27 -14.31 -15.78
C HIS A 90 -9.24 -14.28 -16.93
N GLU A 91 -9.68 -13.91 -18.14
CA GLU A 91 -8.81 -13.77 -19.30
C GLU A 91 -7.80 -12.64 -19.13
N ARG A 92 -8.22 -11.49 -18.58
CA ARG A 92 -7.32 -10.36 -18.29
C ARG A 92 -6.21 -10.76 -17.31
N LEU A 93 -6.58 -11.39 -16.19
CA LEU A 93 -5.61 -11.87 -15.20
C LEU A 93 -4.64 -12.89 -15.81
N ARG A 94 -5.13 -13.79 -16.66
CA ARG A 94 -4.26 -14.74 -17.37
C ARG A 94 -3.30 -14.06 -18.34
N GLN A 95 -3.76 -13.08 -19.11
CA GLN A 95 -2.91 -12.34 -20.04
C GLN A 95 -1.81 -11.57 -19.30
N GLU A 96 -2.13 -11.01 -18.15
CA GLU A 96 -1.16 -10.35 -17.27
C GLU A 96 -0.12 -11.34 -16.73
N GLN A 97 -0.57 -12.45 -16.13
CA GLN A 97 0.31 -13.51 -15.67
C GLN A 97 1.19 -14.07 -16.78
N GLN A 98 0.61 -14.28 -17.97
CA GLN A 98 1.32 -14.74 -19.15
C GLN A 98 2.40 -13.74 -19.58
N SER A 99 2.10 -12.44 -19.57
CA SER A 99 3.08 -11.39 -19.91
C SER A 99 4.25 -11.36 -18.93
N ILE A 100 3.99 -11.57 -17.63
CA ILE A 100 5.03 -11.68 -16.60
C ILE A 100 5.88 -12.93 -16.84
N VAL A 101 5.26 -14.07 -17.10
CA VAL A 101 5.96 -15.33 -17.36
C VAL A 101 6.78 -15.24 -18.65
N GLU A 102 6.28 -14.62 -19.70
CA GLU A 102 7.02 -14.38 -20.95
C GLU A 102 8.23 -13.49 -20.72
N PHE A 103 8.10 -12.42 -19.93
CA PHE A 103 9.22 -11.60 -19.50
C PHE A 103 10.27 -12.40 -18.71
N LEU A 104 9.82 -13.19 -17.72
CA LEU A 104 10.72 -14.01 -16.89
C LEU A 104 11.38 -15.12 -17.70
N LEU A 105 10.65 -15.75 -18.62
CA LEU A 105 11.21 -16.75 -19.54
C LEU A 105 12.26 -16.09 -20.43
N ALA A 106 11.99 -14.92 -21.01
CA ALA A 106 12.98 -14.20 -21.80
C ALA A 106 14.25 -13.86 -20.98
N ASP A 107 14.09 -13.44 -19.71
CA ASP A 107 15.22 -13.21 -18.79
C ASP A 107 16.02 -14.50 -18.52
N LEU A 108 15.32 -15.58 -18.16
CA LEU A 108 15.90 -16.84 -17.74
C LEU A 108 16.51 -17.65 -18.90
N THR A 109 15.85 -17.72 -20.06
CA THR A 109 16.31 -18.54 -21.20
C THR A 109 17.42 -17.87 -21.96
N THR A 110 17.45 -16.53 -22.00
CA THR A 110 18.43 -15.85 -22.83
C THR A 110 19.79 -15.77 -22.14
N HIS A 111 19.87 -15.71 -20.80
CA HIS A 111 21.12 -15.53 -20.04
C HIS A 111 22.10 -14.44 -20.59
N GLN A 112 21.71 -13.63 -21.57
CA GLN A 112 22.62 -12.90 -22.47
C GLN A 112 22.12 -11.56 -22.99
N VAL A 113 20.96 -11.00 -22.61
CA VAL A 113 20.63 -9.64 -23.09
C VAL A 113 21.33 -8.52 -22.31
N HIS A 114 21.92 -8.79 -21.12
CA HIS A 114 22.49 -7.69 -20.30
C HIS A 114 23.87 -7.91 -19.69
N ARG A 115 24.65 -8.88 -20.18
CA ARG A 115 26.05 -9.07 -19.75
C ARG A 115 27.13 -8.96 -20.84
N ALA A 116 26.79 -8.84 -22.11
CA ALA A 116 27.78 -8.58 -23.14
C ALA A 116 27.97 -7.07 -23.34
N ASP A 117 29.18 -6.61 -23.05
CA ASP A 117 29.84 -5.39 -23.56
C ASP A 117 29.43 -4.01 -23.04
N ILE A 118 29.07 -3.86 -21.75
CA ILE A 118 29.27 -2.56 -21.09
C ILE A 118 30.73 -2.45 -20.66
N VAL A 119 31.57 -1.89 -21.52
CA VAL A 119 32.95 -1.50 -21.17
C VAL A 119 32.86 -0.23 -20.32
N VAL A 120 32.98 -0.38 -19.01
CA VAL A 120 33.10 0.76 -18.09
C VAL A 120 34.45 1.42 -18.33
N GLN A 121 34.44 2.62 -18.91
CA GLN A 121 35.63 3.43 -19.12
C GLN A 121 35.69 4.54 -18.06
N SER A 122 36.77 4.54 -17.27
CA SER A 122 37.09 5.67 -16.39
C SER A 122 37.83 6.74 -17.17
N ARG A 123 37.37 7.99 -17.08
CA ARG A 123 38.10 9.15 -17.60
C ARG A 123 38.23 10.21 -16.53
N THR A 124 39.38 10.89 -16.52
CA THR A 124 39.55 12.10 -15.71
C THR A 124 38.95 13.27 -16.45
N VAL A 125 38.07 14.01 -15.79
CA VAL A 125 37.43 15.22 -16.33
C VAL A 125 38.02 16.43 -15.59
N THR A 126 38.33 17.49 -16.32
CA THR A 126 38.81 18.75 -15.72
C THR A 126 37.70 19.42 -14.91
N GLU A 127 38.06 20.12 -13.84
CA GLU A 127 37.12 20.91 -13.05
C GLU A 127 36.37 21.91 -13.94
N ARG A 128 35.06 21.97 -13.78
CA ARG A 128 34.19 22.90 -14.51
C ARG A 128 33.20 23.55 -13.56
N THR A 129 32.85 24.79 -13.87
CA THR A 129 31.78 25.50 -13.18
C THR A 129 30.45 25.10 -13.81
N VAL A 130 29.49 24.70 -12.97
CA VAL A 130 28.15 24.34 -13.41
C VAL A 130 27.09 25.14 -12.68
N ALA A 131 26.02 25.45 -13.41
CA ALA A 131 24.74 25.83 -12.82
C ALA A 131 24.01 24.54 -12.48
N SER A 132 23.58 24.41 -11.24
CA SER A 132 22.90 23.22 -10.74
C SER A 132 21.55 23.56 -10.17
N ILE A 133 20.59 22.66 -10.36
CA ILE A 133 19.29 22.74 -9.73
C ILE A 133 18.81 21.35 -9.33
N THR A 134 18.34 21.23 -8.10
CA THR A 134 17.80 19.97 -7.57
C THR A 134 16.28 19.95 -7.71
N ARG A 135 15.74 18.81 -8.12
CA ARG A 135 14.31 18.53 -8.27
C ARG A 135 14.01 17.14 -7.70
N ARG A 136 12.85 16.96 -7.11
CA ARG A 136 12.31 15.63 -6.82
C ARG A 136 11.31 15.32 -7.93
N VAL A 137 11.47 14.16 -8.55
CA VAL A 137 10.67 13.78 -9.73
C VAL A 137 10.32 12.31 -9.68
N LEU A 138 9.11 11.98 -10.11
CA LEU A 138 8.75 10.61 -10.47
C LEU A 138 9.30 10.29 -11.87
N GLN A 139 9.48 9.02 -12.17
CA GLN A 139 9.97 8.58 -13.48
C GLN A 139 9.15 9.10 -14.68
N PRO A 140 7.81 9.22 -14.63
CA PRO A 140 7.03 9.76 -15.74
C PRO A 140 7.38 11.20 -16.09
N ASP A 141 7.70 12.01 -15.08
CA ASP A 141 7.97 13.45 -15.23
C ASP A 141 9.47 13.73 -15.36
N LEU A 142 10.31 12.69 -15.30
CA LEU A 142 11.76 12.81 -15.28
C LEU A 142 12.29 13.53 -16.52
N VAL A 143 11.82 13.15 -17.71
CA VAL A 143 12.24 13.76 -18.98
C VAL A 143 11.79 15.21 -19.04
N ASP A 144 10.50 15.46 -18.83
CA ASP A 144 9.93 16.81 -18.87
C ASP A 144 10.58 17.74 -17.83
N CYS A 145 11.01 17.20 -16.69
CA CYS A 145 11.74 17.96 -15.69
C CYS A 145 13.11 18.42 -16.21
N PHE A 146 13.97 17.51 -16.69
CA PHE A 146 15.33 17.90 -17.09
C PHE A 146 15.41 18.55 -18.48
N SER A 147 14.45 18.30 -19.39
CA SER A 147 14.40 18.95 -20.71
C SER A 147 13.45 20.15 -20.79
N GLY A 148 12.66 20.38 -19.75
CA GLY A 148 11.66 21.45 -19.69
C GLY A 148 11.91 22.41 -18.53
N ASP A 149 11.35 22.12 -17.35
CA ASP A 149 11.37 23.06 -16.21
C ASP A 149 12.78 23.43 -15.75
N ALA A 150 13.62 22.42 -15.48
CA ALA A 150 14.96 22.64 -14.96
C ALA A 150 15.86 23.30 -16.01
N ASP A 151 15.74 22.90 -17.28
CA ASP A 151 16.49 23.48 -18.39
C ASP A 151 16.16 24.96 -18.60
N ARG A 152 14.87 25.30 -18.56
CA ARG A 152 14.38 26.67 -18.65
C ARG A 152 14.85 27.52 -17.48
N ALA A 153 14.71 27.03 -16.25
CA ALA A 153 15.11 27.74 -15.04
C ALA A 153 16.63 28.04 -15.03
N ILE A 154 17.45 27.08 -15.44
CA ILE A 154 18.90 27.29 -15.57
C ILE A 154 19.21 28.27 -16.69
N SER A 155 18.56 28.15 -17.85
CA SER A 155 18.80 29.04 -18.99
C SER A 155 18.42 30.49 -18.69
N GLU A 156 17.29 30.72 -18.03
CA GLU A 156 16.86 32.04 -17.56
C GLU A 156 17.87 32.64 -16.58
N HIS A 157 18.36 31.84 -15.63
CA HIS A 157 19.34 32.29 -14.62
C HIS A 157 20.69 32.67 -15.24
N LEU A 158 21.17 31.90 -16.22
CA LEU A 158 22.42 32.18 -16.93
C LEU A 158 22.29 33.41 -17.83
N ALA A 159 21.18 33.52 -18.58
CA ALA A 159 20.90 34.67 -19.42
C ALA A 159 20.83 35.98 -18.61
N ALA A 160 20.26 35.95 -17.40
CA ALA A 160 20.21 37.11 -16.51
C ALA A 160 21.58 37.61 -16.03
N HIS A 161 22.65 36.82 -16.20
CA HIS A 161 24.01 37.14 -15.80
C HIS A 161 25.00 37.17 -16.97
N ASP A 162 24.51 37.30 -18.20
CA ASP A 162 25.31 37.28 -19.44
C ASP A 162 26.24 36.05 -19.54
N ALA A 163 25.82 34.93 -18.94
CA ALA A 163 26.54 33.67 -18.97
C ALA A 163 26.01 32.75 -20.08
N THR A 164 26.92 32.08 -20.78
CA THR A 164 26.59 31.22 -21.92
C THR A 164 26.65 29.76 -21.48
N ARG A 165 25.52 29.05 -21.55
CA ARG A 165 25.51 27.60 -21.30
C ARG A 165 26.23 26.83 -22.41
N THR A 166 26.81 25.69 -22.05
CA THR A 166 27.28 24.69 -23.02
C THR A 166 26.12 23.78 -23.45
N ALA A 167 26.31 23.01 -24.52
CA ALA A 167 25.34 22.01 -24.97
C ALA A 167 25.31 20.75 -24.09
N GLU A 168 26.31 20.56 -23.24
CA GLU A 168 26.41 19.43 -22.31
C GLU A 168 25.53 19.67 -21.08
N PHE A 169 24.93 18.61 -20.56
CA PHE A 169 24.31 18.60 -19.23
C PHE A 169 24.45 17.22 -18.58
N TRP A 170 24.32 17.19 -17.26
CA TRP A 170 24.31 15.96 -16.47
C TRP A 170 23.06 15.90 -15.60
N VAL A 171 22.55 14.70 -15.40
CA VAL A 171 21.57 14.41 -14.36
C VAL A 171 22.23 13.48 -13.36
N ILE A 172 22.30 13.93 -12.11
CA ILE A 172 22.85 13.18 -10.99
C ILE A 172 21.69 12.71 -10.13
N TYR A 173 21.62 11.40 -9.92
CA TYR A 173 20.60 10.78 -9.08
C TYR A 173 21.14 10.65 -7.66
N HIS A 174 20.51 11.36 -6.72
CA HIS A 174 20.82 11.30 -5.30
C HIS A 174 19.90 10.33 -4.54
N GLY A 175 18.84 9.86 -5.20
CA GLY A 175 17.95 8.80 -4.72
C GLY A 175 17.24 8.10 -5.87
N MET A 176 16.41 7.11 -5.53
CA MET A 176 15.72 6.26 -6.51
C MET A 176 14.57 7.03 -7.17
N VAL A 177 14.58 7.11 -8.50
CA VAL A 177 13.47 7.64 -9.30
C VAL A 177 12.74 6.47 -9.95
N SER A 178 11.47 6.29 -9.61
CA SER A 178 10.57 5.28 -10.19
C SER A 178 9.17 5.90 -10.40
N PRO A 179 8.19 5.17 -10.96
CA PRO A 179 6.82 5.68 -11.05
C PRO A 179 6.21 5.99 -9.68
N ASP A 180 6.72 5.35 -8.62
CA ASP A 180 6.19 5.43 -7.26
C ASP A 180 7.13 6.12 -6.25
N SER A 181 8.37 6.44 -6.65
CA SER A 181 9.41 6.99 -5.79
C SER A 181 10.02 8.24 -6.41
N ASP A 182 9.85 9.38 -5.74
CA ASP A 182 10.25 10.71 -6.21
C ASP A 182 11.70 11.03 -5.80
N GLY A 183 12.66 10.31 -6.39
CA GLY A 183 14.06 10.50 -6.07
C GLY A 183 14.56 11.92 -6.35
N PRO A 184 15.42 12.50 -5.48
CA PRO A 184 16.08 13.75 -5.78
C PRO A 184 17.06 13.56 -6.96
N ILE A 185 16.86 14.36 -7.99
CA ILE A 185 17.77 14.53 -9.11
C ILE A 185 18.38 15.92 -9.08
N GLU A 186 19.65 16.02 -9.47
CA GLU A 186 20.35 17.28 -9.65
C GLU A 186 20.71 17.41 -11.12
N ILE A 187 20.17 18.43 -11.78
CA ILE A 187 20.51 18.77 -13.17
C ILE A 187 21.66 19.75 -13.11
N CYS A 188 22.76 19.44 -13.79
CA CYS A 188 23.95 20.28 -13.87
C CYS A 188 24.23 20.66 -15.32
N VAL A 189 24.36 21.96 -15.59
CA VAL A 189 24.71 22.49 -16.91
C VAL A 189 26.00 23.31 -16.79
N PRO A 190 27.09 22.91 -17.46
CA PRO A 190 28.29 23.73 -17.56
C PRO A 190 28.02 25.01 -18.34
N PHE A 191 28.63 26.11 -17.90
CA PHE A 191 28.50 27.43 -18.54
C PHE A 191 29.84 28.18 -18.56
N GLU A 192 29.94 29.15 -19.46
CA GLU A 192 31.03 30.11 -19.58
C GLU A 192 30.52 31.51 -19.19
N GLY A 193 31.33 32.29 -18.48
CA GLY A 193 30.95 33.61 -17.95
C GLY A 193 31.02 33.67 -16.43
N LEU A 194 30.65 34.81 -15.85
CA LEU A 194 30.75 35.06 -14.42
C LEU A 194 29.35 35.15 -13.79
N VAL A 195 28.93 34.08 -13.12
CA VAL A 195 27.71 34.08 -12.30
C VAL A 195 28.10 34.04 -10.83
N PRO A 196 27.84 35.10 -10.04
CA PRO A 196 28.17 35.10 -8.62
C PRO A 196 27.31 34.07 -7.86
N PRO A 197 27.88 33.31 -6.91
CA PRO A 197 27.10 32.36 -6.13
C PRO A 197 26.02 33.10 -5.32
N PRO A 198 24.82 32.52 -5.15
CA PRO A 198 23.78 33.14 -4.34
C PRO A 198 24.30 33.39 -2.92
N ARG A 199 24.10 34.59 -2.39
CA ARG A 199 24.48 34.93 -1.00
C ARG A 199 23.77 33.95 -0.05
N PRO A 200 24.43 33.44 1.01
CA PRO A 200 23.74 32.65 2.02
C PRO A 200 22.66 33.52 2.66
N ARG A 201 21.39 33.19 2.41
CA ARG A 201 20.26 33.81 3.12
C ARG A 201 20.30 33.31 4.56
N SER A 202 20.38 34.23 5.51
CA SER A 202 20.07 33.97 6.91
C SER A 202 18.70 33.28 7.00
N ALA A 203 18.66 32.14 7.68
CA ALA A 203 17.47 31.31 7.84
C ALA A 203 16.28 32.12 8.37
N CYS A 204 15.29 32.37 7.50
CA CYS A 204 13.91 32.67 7.85
C CYS A 204 13.04 32.63 6.58
N GLY A 205 12.13 31.66 6.50
CA GLY A 205 10.93 31.69 5.65
C GLY A 205 11.09 31.30 4.18
N SER A 206 10.38 30.23 3.79
CA SER A 206 10.06 29.76 2.43
C SER A 206 11.24 29.42 1.50
N ASN A 207 11.35 28.13 1.13
CA ASN A 207 12.25 27.63 0.08
C ASN A 207 11.62 27.85 -1.31
N PRO A 208 12.05 28.81 -2.14
CA PRO A 208 11.95 28.65 -3.58
C PRO A 208 13.09 27.71 -4.06
N PRO A 209 13.00 27.11 -5.26
CA PRO A 209 14.06 26.25 -5.78
C PRO A 209 15.34 27.07 -5.96
N ALA A 210 16.36 26.77 -5.15
CA ALA A 210 17.64 27.45 -5.23
C ALA A 210 18.47 26.90 -6.41
N SER A 211 18.56 27.66 -7.50
CA SER A 211 19.63 27.50 -8.49
C SER A 211 20.95 27.92 -7.86
N SER A 212 21.94 27.04 -7.84
CA SER A 212 23.26 27.33 -7.26
C SER A 212 24.38 27.10 -8.28
N CYS A 213 25.33 28.03 -8.34
CA CYS A 213 26.53 27.92 -9.16
C CYS A 213 27.69 27.44 -8.29
N MET A 214 28.22 26.25 -8.58
CA MET A 214 29.33 25.68 -7.80
C MET A 214 30.42 25.10 -8.73
N PRO A 215 31.70 25.25 -8.38
CA PRO A 215 32.78 24.50 -9.01
C PRO A 215 32.73 23.03 -8.59
N ARG A 216 32.86 22.07 -9.53
CA ARG A 216 32.91 20.63 -9.23
C ARG A 216 34.08 19.93 -9.92
N SER A 217 34.79 19.11 -9.13
CA SER A 217 35.83 18.17 -9.58
C SER A 217 35.57 16.77 -9.01
N GLY A 218 35.74 15.72 -9.84
CA GLY A 218 35.63 14.32 -9.40
C GLY A 218 35.51 13.31 -10.56
N PRO A 219 36.00 12.06 -10.40
CA PRO A 219 35.92 11.03 -11.44
C PRO A 219 34.45 10.63 -11.64
N THR A 220 33.88 10.95 -12.80
CA THR A 220 32.52 10.57 -13.16
C THR A 220 32.54 9.18 -13.81
N CYS A 221 31.96 8.19 -13.13
CA CYS A 221 31.60 6.93 -13.76
C CYS A 221 30.34 7.17 -14.59
N ALA A 222 30.46 7.17 -15.92
CA ALA A 222 29.31 7.25 -16.82
C ALA A 222 28.60 5.88 -16.82
N ALA A 223 27.58 5.73 -15.97
CA ALA A 223 26.69 4.58 -15.98
C ALA A 223 25.35 5.01 -16.60
N ILE A 224 25.06 4.51 -17.81
CA ILE A 224 23.75 4.64 -18.46
C ILE A 224 22.75 3.76 -17.67
N HIS A 225 21.60 4.33 -17.30
CA HIS A 225 20.65 3.78 -16.33
C HIS A 225 20.11 2.39 -16.73
N ARG A 226 20.09 1.48 -15.75
CA ARG A 226 19.28 0.25 -15.73
C ARG A 226 17.97 0.55 -14.99
N SER A 227 16.83 0.06 -15.49
CA SER A 227 15.61 0.01 -14.68
C SER A 227 15.88 -0.77 -13.39
N SER A 228 15.47 -0.21 -12.29
CA SER A 228 15.71 -0.65 -10.92
C SER A 228 15.08 -2.01 -10.64
N ARG A 229 15.86 -3.09 -10.76
CA ARG A 229 15.74 -4.34 -9.97
C ARG A 229 16.90 -5.27 -10.33
N SER A 230 18.00 -5.19 -9.57
CA SER A 230 18.85 -6.36 -9.22
C SER A 230 20.10 -5.93 -8.43
N THR A 231 20.14 -6.32 -7.15
CA THR A 231 21.33 -6.66 -6.35
C THR A 231 22.48 -5.63 -6.21
N LEU A 232 22.46 -4.86 -5.11
CA LEU A 232 23.68 -4.45 -4.43
C LEU A 232 24.29 -5.68 -3.74
N ARG A 233 25.29 -6.32 -4.35
CA ARG A 233 26.20 -7.23 -3.64
C ARG A 233 27.62 -6.69 -3.79
N TRP A 234 28.08 -5.99 -2.75
CA TRP A 234 29.43 -5.45 -2.65
C TRP A 234 30.46 -6.59 -2.61
N ARG A 235 31.37 -6.63 -3.59
CA ARG A 235 32.64 -7.37 -3.47
C ARG A 235 33.74 -6.38 -3.09
N ARG A 236 34.41 -6.63 -1.95
CA ARG A 236 35.67 -5.99 -1.59
C ARG A 236 36.71 -6.24 -2.71
N PRO A 237 37.51 -5.24 -3.12
CA PRO A 237 38.65 -5.50 -4.00
C PRO A 237 39.71 -6.33 -3.24
N PRO A 238 40.45 -7.21 -3.93
CA PRO A 238 41.59 -7.90 -3.33
C PRO A 238 42.67 -6.87 -2.96
N THR A 239 43.33 -7.16 -1.84
CA THR A 239 44.36 -6.36 -1.18
C THR A 239 45.47 -5.90 -2.14
N GLY A 240 45.70 -4.58 -2.24
CA GLY A 240 46.86 -4.00 -2.91
C GLY A 240 46.82 -2.47 -2.99
N SER A 241 47.62 -1.80 -2.16
CA SER A 241 47.98 -0.37 -2.15
C SER A 241 46.84 0.66 -2.11
N ALA A 242 46.41 1.03 -0.89
CA ALA A 242 45.74 2.30 -0.62
C ALA A 242 46.74 3.29 -0.02
N SER A 243 46.97 4.42 -0.66
CA SER A 243 47.52 5.63 -0.02
C SER A 243 46.37 6.33 0.72
N PRO A 244 46.55 6.77 1.98
CA PRO A 244 45.46 7.38 2.75
C PRO A 244 45.31 8.85 2.36
N GLY A 245 44.13 9.26 1.86
CA GLY A 245 43.83 10.70 1.74
C GLY A 245 42.76 11.18 0.76
N GLN A 246 42.12 10.34 -0.05
CA GLN A 246 41.02 10.82 -0.91
C GLN A 246 39.69 10.10 -0.60
N PRO A 247 38.60 10.84 -0.33
CA PRO A 247 37.27 10.26 -0.30
C PRO A 247 36.89 9.81 -1.72
N VAL A 248 36.66 8.52 -1.89
CA VAL A 248 36.11 7.96 -3.13
C VAL A 248 34.59 8.03 -3.00
N SER A 249 33.97 9.07 -3.56
CA SER A 249 32.52 9.14 -3.76
C SER A 249 32.18 8.55 -5.12
N ALA A 250 31.32 7.53 -5.16
CA ALA A 250 30.80 6.97 -6.41
C ALA A 250 29.48 7.66 -6.76
N THR A 251 29.48 8.46 -7.82
CA THR A 251 28.29 9.14 -8.36
C THR A 251 28.03 8.61 -9.77
N SER A 252 26.78 8.20 -10.05
CA SER A 252 26.36 7.79 -11.41
C SER A 252 25.83 9.03 -12.14
N ALA A 253 26.43 9.39 -13.27
CA ALA A 253 25.99 10.49 -14.12
C ALA A 253 25.66 9.99 -15.52
N ILE A 254 24.53 10.46 -16.08
CA ILE A 254 24.18 10.27 -17.48
C ILE A 254 24.62 11.53 -18.23
N GLY A 255 25.55 11.39 -19.18
CA GLY A 255 25.96 12.48 -20.08
C GLY A 255 25.52 12.16 -21.50
N MET A 256 24.66 12.99 -22.08
CA MET A 256 24.39 13.00 -23.53
C MET A 256 25.14 14.18 -24.15
N ALA A 257 26.05 13.90 -25.08
CA ALA A 257 26.67 14.90 -25.93
C ALA A 257 26.23 14.64 -27.37
N ALA A 258 25.38 15.51 -27.92
CA ALA A 258 25.05 15.51 -29.35
C ALA A 258 25.45 16.87 -29.94
N PRO A 259 26.32 16.92 -30.97
CA PRO A 259 26.66 18.17 -31.63
C PRO A 259 25.52 18.61 -32.55
N VAL A 260 25.14 19.88 -32.42
CA VAL A 260 24.24 20.57 -33.35
C VAL A 260 25.04 20.91 -34.60
N SER A 261 24.89 20.13 -35.68
CA SER A 261 25.24 20.60 -37.02
C SER A 261 24.30 20.04 -38.08
N SER A 262 23.58 20.98 -38.69
CA SER A 262 22.86 20.86 -39.95
C SER A 262 23.73 20.28 -41.07
N THR A 263 23.40 19.10 -41.59
CA THR A 263 23.37 18.71 -43.02
C THR A 263 23.39 17.19 -43.11
N TRP A 264 22.33 16.61 -43.65
CA TRP A 264 22.29 15.20 -44.05
C TRP A 264 22.70 15.11 -45.52
N PRO A 265 23.77 14.35 -45.84
CA PRO A 265 23.73 13.55 -47.06
C PRO A 265 24.16 12.10 -46.82
N THR A 266 23.21 11.22 -47.13
CA THR A 266 23.33 9.99 -47.93
C THR A 266 24.68 9.25 -47.94
N LEU A 267 24.71 8.05 -47.34
CA LEU A 267 25.38 6.90 -47.94
C LEU A 267 24.67 5.60 -47.53
N CYS A 268 23.75 5.21 -48.43
CA CYS A 268 23.22 3.86 -48.55
C CYS A 268 24.31 2.86 -48.94
N SER A 269 24.07 1.59 -48.58
CA SER A 269 24.60 0.30 -49.10
C SER A 269 25.26 -0.52 -47.96
N ARG A 270 24.82 -1.71 -47.55
CA ARG A 270 23.98 -2.78 -48.13
C ARG A 270 23.36 -3.58 -46.98
N TRP A 271 22.05 -3.80 -47.01
CA TRP A 271 21.37 -4.89 -46.29
C TRP A 271 20.57 -5.71 -47.33
N PRO A 272 20.65 -7.06 -47.35
CA PRO A 272 19.90 -7.86 -48.30
C PRO A 272 18.40 -7.80 -48.02
N GLU A 273 17.68 -7.65 -49.13
CA GLU A 273 16.24 -7.61 -49.29
C GLU A 273 15.54 -8.85 -48.73
N THR A 274 14.61 -8.67 -47.80
CA THR A 274 13.25 -9.24 -47.92
C THR A 274 12.30 -8.43 -47.04
N ALA A 275 11.13 -8.11 -47.61
CA ALA A 275 9.96 -7.45 -47.02
C ALA A 275 9.94 -5.90 -46.95
N ARG A 276 9.70 -5.32 -48.15
CA ARG A 276 8.76 -4.22 -48.46
C ARG A 276 8.19 -3.39 -47.28
N THR A 277 8.74 -2.19 -47.16
CA THR A 277 8.07 -0.86 -47.09
C THR A 277 6.61 -0.80 -46.64
N ASP A 278 6.38 -0.12 -45.51
CA ASP A 278 5.56 1.10 -45.53
C ASP A 278 6.10 2.18 -44.59
N ASN A 279 5.93 3.42 -45.07
CA ASN A 279 6.55 4.67 -44.65
C ASN A 279 6.28 5.10 -43.19
N TYR A 280 7.35 5.38 -42.43
CA TYR A 280 7.27 6.21 -41.22
C TYR A 280 7.47 7.69 -41.61
N PHE A 281 6.37 8.37 -41.91
CA PHE A 281 6.24 9.82 -41.76
C PHE A 281 5.42 10.10 -40.51
N ALA A 282 5.87 11.07 -39.72
CA ALA A 282 5.29 11.47 -38.44
C ALA A 282 3.76 11.66 -38.50
N LYS A 283 3.05 10.90 -37.67
CA LYS A 283 1.83 11.34 -37.01
C LYS A 283 2.01 11.09 -35.52
N THR A 284 1.80 12.16 -34.77
CA THR A 284 1.38 12.19 -33.37
C THR A 284 0.67 10.91 -32.95
N THR A 285 1.37 10.05 -32.20
CA THR A 285 0.75 9.01 -31.38
C THR A 285 1.00 9.39 -29.94
N THR A 286 -0.06 9.87 -29.31
CA THR A 286 -0.36 9.73 -27.89
C THR A 286 0.35 8.49 -27.34
N THR A 287 1.30 8.69 -26.43
CA THR A 287 2.02 7.62 -25.76
C THR A 287 1.00 6.79 -24.97
N GLU A 288 0.58 5.64 -25.51
CA GLU A 288 -0.18 4.68 -24.73
C GLU A 288 0.73 4.15 -23.62
N ARG A 289 0.36 4.49 -22.38
CA ARG A 289 0.99 4.03 -21.14
C ARG A 289 0.96 2.50 -21.06
N ASN A 290 1.95 1.96 -20.36
CA ASN A 290 2.09 0.53 -20.04
C ASN A 290 0.75 -0.09 -19.54
N PRO A 291 0.25 -1.18 -20.15
CA PRO A 291 -1.07 -1.73 -19.82
C PRO A 291 -1.22 -2.24 -18.37
N VAL A 292 -0.12 -2.61 -17.68
CA VAL A 292 -0.14 -2.97 -16.25
C VAL A 292 -0.41 -1.76 -15.35
N MET A 293 0.11 -0.59 -15.72
CA MET A 293 -0.16 0.68 -15.02
C MET A 293 -1.59 1.17 -15.27
N ASN A 294 -2.14 0.97 -16.47
CA ASN A 294 -3.51 1.41 -16.80
C ASN A 294 -4.61 0.65 -16.04
N ALA A 295 -4.35 -0.57 -15.56
CA ALA A 295 -5.33 -1.36 -14.80
C ALA A 295 -5.37 -1.00 -13.30
N LEU A 296 -4.22 -0.64 -12.71
CA LEU A 296 -4.13 -0.16 -11.33
C LEU A 296 -4.55 1.31 -11.21
N ASP A 297 -4.14 2.17 -12.16
CA ASP A 297 -4.58 3.57 -12.25
C ASP A 297 -6.11 3.69 -12.43
N ALA A 298 -6.80 2.63 -12.86
CA ALA A 298 -8.25 2.61 -13.00
C ALA A 298 -9.00 2.35 -11.67
N VAL A 299 -8.32 1.89 -10.62
CA VAL A 299 -8.94 1.42 -9.37
C VAL A 299 -8.38 2.10 -8.11
N ALA A 300 -7.09 2.48 -8.09
CA ALA A 300 -6.48 3.20 -6.97
C ALA A 300 -5.20 3.94 -7.36
N VAL A 301 -4.93 5.07 -6.70
CA VAL A 301 -3.69 5.86 -6.84
C VAL A 301 -2.47 5.16 -6.21
N VAL A 302 -2.68 4.25 -5.26
CA VAL A 302 -1.64 3.47 -4.57
C VAL A 302 -1.91 1.98 -4.72
N ASP A 303 -0.84 1.21 -4.92
CA ASP A 303 -0.90 -0.25 -4.99
C ASP A 303 -1.09 -0.87 -3.59
N HIS A 304 -2.35 -1.11 -3.24
CA HIS A 304 -2.75 -1.75 -1.98
C HIS A 304 -2.48 -3.27 -1.91
N SER A 305 -1.94 -3.89 -2.97
CA SER A 305 -1.49 -5.30 -2.92
C SER A 305 -0.11 -5.46 -2.31
N ARG A 306 0.69 -4.38 -2.25
CA ARG A 306 2.06 -4.43 -1.75
C ARG A 306 2.12 -4.23 -0.24
N HIS A 307 2.99 -4.99 0.41
CA HIS A 307 3.32 -4.76 1.81
C HIS A 307 3.90 -3.37 2.02
N THR A 308 3.35 -2.70 3.03
CA THR A 308 3.93 -1.54 3.71
C THR A 308 5.03 -2.01 4.67
N ALA A 309 5.79 -1.08 5.25
CA ALA A 309 6.74 -1.44 6.32
C ALA A 309 6.06 -2.16 7.49
N TYR A 310 4.80 -1.80 7.80
CA TYR A 310 4.02 -2.35 8.93
C TYR A 310 3.47 -3.74 8.64
N SER A 311 2.98 -3.97 7.43
CA SER A 311 2.36 -5.24 7.03
C SER A 311 3.35 -6.28 6.52
N ASP A 312 4.61 -5.92 6.27
CA ASP A 312 5.65 -6.87 5.84
C ASP A 312 5.90 -7.94 6.92
N PRO A 313 5.70 -9.23 6.63
CA PRO A 313 5.96 -10.31 7.58
C PRO A 313 7.45 -10.63 7.75
N GLY A 314 8.32 -10.03 6.94
CA GLY A 314 9.76 -10.24 6.96
C GLY A 314 10.11 -11.72 6.84
N ARG A 315 10.85 -12.26 7.81
CA ARG A 315 11.26 -13.69 7.79
C ARG A 315 10.09 -14.67 7.95
N PHE A 316 8.91 -14.22 8.32
CA PHE A 316 7.74 -15.07 8.59
C PHE A 316 6.77 -15.19 7.40
N GLY A 317 7.12 -14.70 6.19
CA GLY A 317 6.23 -14.76 5.02
C GLY A 317 5.64 -16.15 4.72
N ALA A 318 6.42 -17.21 4.91
CA ALA A 318 5.95 -18.59 4.71
C ALA A 318 4.78 -19.00 5.63
N LEU A 319 4.63 -18.35 6.79
CA LEU A 319 3.48 -18.58 7.68
C LEU A 319 2.19 -17.98 7.10
N LEU A 320 2.29 -16.81 6.45
CA LEU A 320 1.16 -16.16 5.79
C LEU A 320 0.79 -16.84 4.46
N ASP A 321 1.78 -17.33 3.71
CA ASP A 321 1.56 -18.13 2.49
C ASP A 321 0.68 -19.37 2.74
N ALA A 322 0.75 -19.94 3.95
CA ALA A 322 0.01 -21.12 4.34
C ALA A 322 -1.46 -20.83 4.72
N VAL A 323 -1.84 -19.57 4.92
CA VAL A 323 -3.21 -19.17 5.28
C VAL A 323 -4.07 -19.07 4.02
N PRO A 324 -5.24 -19.73 3.95
CA PRO A 324 -6.16 -19.55 2.83
C PRO A 324 -6.67 -18.10 2.76
N THR A 325 -6.95 -17.63 1.54
CA THR A 325 -7.39 -16.25 1.29
C THR A 325 -8.88 -16.01 1.44
N ASP A 326 -9.64 -16.99 1.95
CA ASP A 326 -11.06 -16.78 2.26
C ASP A 326 -11.18 -15.88 3.51
N LEU A 327 -12.15 -14.96 3.51
CA LEU A 327 -12.30 -14.00 4.61
C LEU A 327 -12.61 -14.69 5.94
N ASP A 328 -13.25 -15.86 5.91
CA ASP A 328 -13.45 -16.70 7.09
C ASP A 328 -12.12 -17.19 7.67
N ASP A 329 -11.25 -17.73 6.82
CA ASP A 329 -9.96 -18.28 7.23
C ASP A 329 -9.02 -17.19 7.72
N VAL A 330 -8.98 -16.04 7.02
CA VAL A 330 -8.18 -14.87 7.42
C VAL A 330 -8.65 -14.34 8.78
N SER A 331 -9.95 -14.17 8.96
CA SER A 331 -10.53 -13.67 10.22
C SER A 331 -10.34 -14.67 11.37
N ALA A 332 -10.45 -15.97 11.09
CA ALA A 332 -10.20 -17.01 12.07
C ALA A 332 -8.74 -17.00 12.55
N VAL A 333 -7.77 -16.84 11.62
CA VAL A 333 -6.35 -16.69 11.97
C VAL A 333 -6.12 -15.43 12.79
N ALA A 334 -6.72 -14.29 12.42
CA ALA A 334 -6.58 -13.04 13.17
C ALA A 334 -7.03 -13.20 14.64
N ARG A 335 -8.25 -13.73 14.86
CA ARG A 335 -8.78 -14.01 16.22
C ARG A 335 -8.03 -15.10 16.96
N ASN A 336 -7.37 -16.00 16.23
CA ASN A 336 -6.58 -17.06 16.84
C ASN A 336 -5.27 -16.50 17.40
N LEU A 337 -4.60 -15.60 16.68
CA LEU A 337 -3.29 -15.05 17.06
C LEU A 337 -3.40 -13.91 18.07
N ILE A 338 -4.42 -13.06 17.92
CA ILE A 338 -4.53 -11.80 18.64
C ILE A 338 -5.70 -11.88 19.64
N VAL A 339 -5.50 -11.27 20.81
CA VAL A 339 -6.55 -11.07 21.81
C VAL A 339 -6.71 -9.58 22.08
N HIS A 340 -7.95 -9.08 22.01
CA HIS A 340 -8.20 -7.66 22.24
C HIS A 340 -7.95 -7.29 23.71
N TYR A 341 -7.00 -6.39 23.97
CA TYR A 341 -6.53 -6.11 25.33
C TYR A 341 -7.61 -5.50 26.27
N ARG A 342 -8.57 -4.74 25.72
CA ARG A 342 -9.74 -4.21 26.45
C ARG A 342 -11.03 -5.02 26.33
N ALA A 343 -11.30 -5.58 25.15
CA ALA A 343 -12.61 -6.10 24.79
C ALA A 343 -12.72 -7.64 24.83
N SER A 344 -11.65 -8.36 25.18
CA SER A 344 -11.64 -9.82 25.15
C SER A 344 -12.48 -10.51 26.23
N GLY A 345 -12.81 -9.81 27.32
CA GLY A 345 -13.48 -10.39 28.48
C GLY A 345 -12.62 -11.40 29.26
N HIS A 346 -11.31 -11.44 29.01
CA HIS A 346 -10.35 -12.31 29.69
C HIS A 346 -9.39 -11.52 30.59
N ASP A 347 -9.00 -12.10 31.72
CA ASP A 347 -7.89 -11.58 32.53
C ASP A 347 -6.56 -11.93 31.85
N LEU A 348 -6.00 -10.96 31.15
CA LEU A 348 -4.76 -11.14 30.39
C LEU A 348 -3.52 -10.96 31.29
N PRO A 349 -2.43 -11.72 31.04
CA PRO A 349 -1.22 -11.62 31.86
C PRO A 349 -0.56 -10.23 31.76
N ALA A 350 -0.10 -9.70 32.90
CA ALA A 350 0.56 -8.39 32.94
C ALA A 350 1.87 -8.37 32.15
N GLU A 351 2.57 -9.51 32.08
CA GLU A 351 3.82 -9.67 31.34
C GLU A 351 3.66 -9.57 29.81
N SER A 352 2.45 -9.75 29.27
CA SER A 352 2.16 -9.61 27.85
C SER A 352 1.59 -8.24 27.47
N VAL A 353 1.41 -7.32 28.42
CA VAL A 353 1.01 -5.92 28.13
C VAL A 353 1.93 -5.24 27.11
N PRO A 354 3.27 -5.42 27.14
CA PRO A 354 4.14 -4.81 26.13
C PRO A 354 3.85 -5.23 24.69
N ASP A 355 3.11 -6.32 24.46
CA ASP A 355 2.73 -6.79 23.13
C ASP A 355 1.90 -5.77 22.36
N ILE A 356 1.08 -4.97 23.06
CA ILE A 356 0.20 -3.98 22.42
C ILE A 356 1.01 -2.97 21.58
N HIS A 357 2.28 -2.75 21.93
CA HIS A 357 3.18 -1.84 21.23
C HIS A 357 3.88 -2.47 20.02
N ALA A 358 3.51 -3.68 19.60
CA ALA A 358 4.03 -4.32 18.41
C ALA A 358 3.50 -3.64 17.13
N ARG A 359 4.28 -2.69 16.59
CA ARG A 359 3.90 -1.94 15.38
C ARG A 359 3.91 -2.80 14.10
N TRP A 360 4.83 -3.74 13.97
CA TRP A 360 5.07 -4.48 12.72
C TRP A 360 4.56 -5.91 12.79
N ILE A 361 4.03 -6.42 11.67
CA ILE A 361 3.57 -7.80 11.56
C ILE A 361 4.70 -8.79 11.80
N GLU A 362 5.92 -8.54 11.32
CA GLU A 362 7.08 -9.35 11.67
C GLU A 362 7.26 -9.47 13.19
N ARG A 363 7.04 -8.40 13.96
CA ARG A 363 7.15 -8.40 15.42
C ARG A 363 5.98 -9.15 16.08
N THR A 364 4.76 -8.94 15.62
CA THR A 364 3.59 -9.68 16.11
C THR A 364 3.76 -11.19 15.90
N LEU A 365 4.23 -11.61 14.71
CA LEU A 365 4.52 -13.00 14.40
C LEU A 365 5.71 -13.54 15.20
N GLU A 366 6.73 -12.74 15.47
CA GLU A 366 7.84 -13.13 16.36
C GLU A 366 7.35 -13.44 17.77
N ILE A 367 6.48 -12.58 18.33
CA ILE A 367 5.91 -12.80 19.67
C ILE A 367 5.07 -14.08 19.68
N ASP A 368 4.14 -14.23 18.72
CA ASP A 368 3.30 -15.42 18.58
C ASP A 368 4.16 -16.70 18.49
N GLN A 369 5.09 -16.76 17.55
CA GLN A 369 5.89 -17.95 17.27
C GLN A 369 6.87 -18.28 18.40
N SER A 370 7.27 -17.31 19.23
CA SER A 370 8.06 -17.57 20.44
C SER A 370 7.28 -18.32 21.51
N ARG A 371 5.96 -18.13 21.55
CA ARG A 371 5.02 -18.79 22.48
C ARG A 371 4.46 -20.07 21.89
N HIS A 372 4.21 -20.06 20.57
CA HIS A 372 3.49 -21.07 19.81
C HIS A 372 4.24 -21.39 18.51
N PRO A 373 5.29 -22.24 18.53
CA PRO A 373 6.06 -22.62 17.34
C PRO A 373 5.27 -23.61 16.46
N ALA A 374 4.15 -23.15 15.92
CA ALA A 374 3.12 -23.94 15.26
C ALA A 374 2.43 -23.14 14.14
N PRO A 375 1.76 -23.81 13.18
CA PRO A 375 0.98 -23.15 12.14
C PRO A 375 -0.03 -22.13 12.69
N LEU A 376 -0.30 -21.08 11.91
CA LEU A 376 -1.20 -19.99 12.35
C LEU A 376 -2.66 -20.44 12.54
N SER A 377 -3.04 -21.56 11.92
CA SER A 377 -4.35 -22.19 12.07
C SER A 377 -4.51 -23.01 13.36
N GLU A 378 -3.42 -23.33 14.07
CA GLU A 378 -3.48 -24.15 15.29
C GLU A 378 -4.06 -23.35 16.47
N PRO A 379 -5.08 -23.84 17.20
CA PRO A 379 -5.74 -23.05 18.24
C PRO A 379 -4.78 -22.56 19.34
N ARG A 380 -4.88 -21.28 19.70
CA ARG A 380 -4.14 -20.68 20.82
C ARG A 380 -5.06 -20.37 21.99
N GLU A 381 -4.61 -20.67 23.20
CA GLU A 381 -5.33 -20.33 24.43
C GLU A 381 -5.38 -18.79 24.61
N PRO A 382 -6.54 -18.19 24.93
CA PRO A 382 -6.72 -16.73 24.94
C PRO A 382 -5.67 -15.94 25.74
N THR A 383 -5.26 -16.44 26.91
CA THR A 383 -4.28 -15.76 27.78
C THR A 383 -2.84 -15.85 27.27
N THR A 384 -2.58 -16.65 26.24
CA THR A 384 -1.25 -16.85 25.64
C THR A 384 -1.11 -16.19 24.27
N LYS A 385 -2.21 -15.63 23.74
CA LYS A 385 -2.24 -14.88 22.48
C LYS A 385 -1.45 -13.58 22.58
N VAL A 386 -1.13 -12.98 21.44
CA VAL A 386 -0.52 -11.65 21.40
C VAL A 386 -1.58 -10.62 21.79
N GLN A 387 -1.32 -9.78 22.78
CA GLN A 387 -2.25 -8.69 23.08
C GLN A 387 -2.20 -7.64 21.97
N GLY A 388 -3.37 -7.23 21.49
CA GLY A 388 -3.51 -6.20 20.46
C GLY A 388 -4.92 -5.61 20.48
N CYS A 389 -5.29 -4.89 19.42
CA CYS A 389 -6.61 -4.28 19.26
C CYS A 389 -7.16 -4.49 17.83
N CYS A 390 -8.23 -3.79 17.48
CA CYS A 390 -8.84 -3.81 16.15
C CYS A 390 -7.86 -3.51 15.01
N ARG A 391 -6.91 -2.58 15.25
CA ARG A 391 -5.84 -2.27 14.31
C ARG A 391 -4.96 -3.50 14.03
N ASP A 392 -4.63 -4.30 15.03
CA ASP A 392 -3.71 -5.43 14.88
C ASP A 392 -4.38 -6.62 14.20
N HIS A 393 -5.65 -6.90 14.53
CA HIS A 393 -6.47 -7.86 13.79
C HIS A 393 -6.60 -7.46 12.31
N THR A 394 -6.83 -6.17 12.06
CA THR A 394 -6.88 -5.63 10.70
C THR A 394 -5.56 -5.77 9.98
N LEU A 395 -4.45 -5.33 10.60
CA LEU A 395 -3.15 -5.33 9.95
C LEU A 395 -2.69 -6.74 9.61
N LEU A 396 -2.93 -7.73 10.49
CA LEU A 396 -2.63 -9.13 10.20
C LEU A 396 -3.47 -9.65 9.02
N SER A 397 -4.77 -9.31 8.99
CA SER A 397 -5.66 -9.68 7.87
C SER A 397 -5.20 -9.06 6.55
N VAL A 398 -4.86 -7.77 6.56
CA VAL A 398 -4.31 -7.05 5.41
C VAL A 398 -2.98 -7.65 4.96
N ALA A 399 -2.09 -7.99 5.89
CA ALA A 399 -0.81 -8.62 5.59
C ALA A 399 -1.00 -10.00 4.93
N ILE A 400 -1.89 -10.84 5.46
CA ILE A 400 -2.21 -12.13 4.83
C ILE A 400 -2.69 -11.90 3.38
N LEU A 401 -3.65 -11.01 3.17
CA LEU A 401 -4.18 -10.73 1.82
C LEU A 401 -3.11 -10.18 0.85
N ARG A 402 -2.28 -9.23 1.31
CA ARG A 402 -1.17 -8.67 0.52
C ARG A 402 -0.09 -9.71 0.19
N GLN A 403 0.19 -10.64 1.10
CA GLN A 403 1.12 -11.73 0.85
C GLN A 403 0.68 -12.59 -0.34
N HIS A 404 -0.63 -12.75 -0.53
CA HIS A 404 -1.23 -13.44 -1.68
C HIS A 404 -1.49 -12.53 -2.89
N GLY A 405 -0.99 -11.29 -2.88
CA GLY A 405 -1.15 -10.32 -3.97
C GLY A 405 -2.56 -9.75 -4.10
N ILE A 406 -3.40 -9.87 -3.07
CA ILE A 406 -4.76 -9.34 -3.05
C ILE A 406 -4.72 -7.90 -2.54
N LEU A 407 -5.37 -6.97 -3.26
CA LEU A 407 -5.46 -5.57 -2.84
C LEU A 407 -6.25 -5.48 -1.54
N ALA A 408 -5.56 -5.05 -0.48
CA ALA A 408 -6.13 -4.91 0.84
C ALA A 408 -5.62 -3.65 1.54
N ARG A 409 -6.51 -2.97 2.27
CA ARG A 409 -6.20 -1.73 3.00
C ARG A 409 -6.93 -1.68 4.33
N SER A 410 -6.36 -1.00 5.31
CA SER A 410 -7.04 -0.73 6.57
C SER A 410 -7.93 0.51 6.46
N ARG A 411 -9.07 0.50 7.14
CA ARG A 411 -10.00 1.63 7.27
C ARG A 411 -10.11 2.02 8.72
N VAL A 412 -9.93 3.31 9.00
CA VAL A 412 -10.03 3.89 10.34
C VAL A 412 -11.37 4.60 10.47
N GLY A 413 -12.08 4.33 11.56
CA GLY A 413 -13.42 4.87 11.75
C GLY A 413 -14.03 4.47 13.07
N PHE A 414 -15.34 4.30 13.06
CA PHE A 414 -16.16 4.08 14.23
C PHE A 414 -17.31 3.11 13.93
N VAL A 415 -17.70 2.31 14.92
CA VAL A 415 -18.74 1.29 14.79
C VAL A 415 -19.82 1.38 15.83
N ASP A 416 -21.08 1.21 15.42
CA ASP A 416 -22.27 1.29 16.27
C ASP A 416 -22.86 -0.09 16.64
N TYR A 417 -22.26 -1.18 16.13
CA TYR A 417 -22.79 -2.53 16.29
C TYR A 417 -22.33 -3.29 17.55
N PHE A 418 -21.44 -2.71 18.35
CA PHE A 418 -21.04 -3.29 19.64
C PHE A 418 -21.96 -2.86 20.79
N VAL A 419 -22.26 -1.56 20.87
CA VAL A 419 -23.10 -0.97 21.92
C VAL A 419 -24.09 -0.01 21.28
N ASN A 420 -25.37 -0.29 21.45
CA ASN A 420 -26.43 0.55 20.89
C ASN A 420 -26.36 1.97 21.46
N GLY A 421 -26.26 2.96 20.57
CA GLY A 421 -26.16 4.39 20.93
C GLY A 421 -24.75 4.88 21.25
N TRP A 422 -23.72 4.05 21.02
CA TRP A 422 -22.32 4.45 21.12
C TRP A 422 -21.53 4.01 19.89
N HIS A 423 -20.56 4.81 19.47
CA HIS A 423 -19.72 4.54 18.31
C HIS A 423 -18.28 4.31 18.78
N HIS A 424 -17.88 3.04 18.88
CA HIS A 424 -16.52 2.67 19.29
C HIS A 424 -15.53 3.00 18.20
N ASP A 425 -14.36 3.51 18.57
CA ASP A 425 -13.24 3.62 17.65
C ASP A 425 -12.89 2.23 17.10
N HIS A 426 -12.67 2.13 15.79
CA HIS A 426 -12.46 0.83 15.17
C HIS A 426 -11.61 0.93 13.90
N VAL A 427 -10.89 -0.15 13.63
CA VAL A 427 -10.15 -0.32 12.38
C VAL A 427 -10.56 -1.64 11.77
N VAL A 428 -10.87 -1.62 10.48
CA VAL A 428 -11.31 -2.80 9.73
C VAL A 428 -10.59 -2.92 8.39
N PRO A 429 -10.35 -4.14 7.87
CA PRO A 429 -9.85 -4.35 6.52
C PRO A 429 -10.92 -4.07 5.46
N GLU A 430 -10.46 -3.53 4.34
CA GLU A 430 -11.14 -3.54 3.05
C GLU A 430 -10.31 -4.33 2.04
N VAL A 431 -10.98 -5.20 1.29
CA VAL A 431 -10.37 -6.04 0.26
C VAL A 431 -11.05 -5.83 -1.08
N TRP A 432 -10.28 -5.80 -2.17
CA TRP A 432 -10.84 -5.72 -3.51
C TRP A 432 -11.23 -7.11 -4.02
N LEU A 433 -12.53 -7.38 -4.12
CA LEU A 433 -13.05 -8.65 -4.68
C LEU A 433 -13.43 -8.52 -6.15
N GLY A 434 -12.54 -7.92 -6.96
CA GLY A 434 -12.64 -7.83 -8.41
C GLY A 434 -13.58 -6.76 -8.97
N GLU A 435 -14.66 -6.44 -8.27
CA GLU A 435 -15.68 -5.45 -8.71
C GLU A 435 -15.81 -4.25 -7.78
N ARG A 436 -15.60 -4.47 -6.47
CA ARG A 436 -15.71 -3.43 -5.44
C ARG A 436 -14.83 -3.74 -4.24
N TRP A 437 -14.61 -2.72 -3.43
CA TRP A 437 -14.12 -2.88 -2.07
C TRP A 437 -15.19 -3.57 -1.21
N VAL A 438 -14.77 -4.60 -0.51
CA VAL A 438 -15.56 -5.32 0.49
C VAL A 438 -14.90 -5.10 1.83
N ARG A 439 -15.68 -4.58 2.78
CA ARG A 439 -15.24 -4.31 4.14
C ARG A 439 -15.66 -5.46 5.02
N PHE A 440 -14.79 -5.93 5.90
CA PHE A 440 -15.12 -7.00 6.85
C PHE A 440 -14.48 -6.72 8.20
N ASP A 441 -15.05 -7.27 9.27
CA ASP A 441 -14.52 -7.14 10.63
C ASP A 441 -13.95 -8.49 11.09
N PRO A 442 -12.62 -8.63 11.16
CA PRO A 442 -11.99 -9.89 11.57
C PRO A 442 -12.22 -10.23 13.04
N GLU A 443 -12.62 -9.27 13.89
CA GLU A 443 -12.91 -9.53 15.31
C GLU A 443 -14.29 -10.17 15.53
N VAL A 444 -15.21 -9.97 14.59
CA VAL A 444 -16.60 -10.43 14.74
C VAL A 444 -16.82 -11.74 13.99
N ASP A 445 -16.93 -12.84 14.76
CA ASP A 445 -17.08 -14.18 14.20
C ASP A 445 -18.44 -14.40 13.52
N ALA A 446 -19.52 -13.99 14.20
CA ALA A 446 -20.88 -14.32 13.83
C ALA A 446 -21.74 -13.07 13.60
N ALA A 447 -22.67 -13.18 12.67
CA ALA A 447 -23.71 -12.18 12.44
C ALA A 447 -24.52 -11.92 13.71
N SER A 448 -24.92 -10.66 13.88
CA SER A 448 -25.81 -10.20 14.95
C SER A 448 -26.95 -9.36 14.37
N ALA A 449 -27.92 -8.99 15.20
CA ALA A 449 -28.98 -8.06 14.78
C ALA A 449 -28.42 -6.68 14.39
N ALA A 450 -27.29 -6.27 14.97
CA ALA A 450 -26.64 -5.00 14.71
C ALA A 450 -25.64 -5.07 13.54
N LEU A 451 -25.06 -6.25 13.28
CA LEU A 451 -24.17 -6.50 12.14
C LEU A 451 -24.58 -7.78 11.40
N ALA A 452 -25.35 -7.61 10.33
CA ALA A 452 -25.95 -8.74 9.60
C ALA A 452 -24.92 -9.65 8.91
N ASP A 453 -23.83 -9.09 8.39
CA ASP A 453 -22.74 -9.86 7.80
C ASP A 453 -21.37 -9.23 8.15
N PRO A 454 -20.59 -9.84 9.07
CA PRO A 454 -19.25 -9.37 9.37
C PRO A 454 -18.26 -9.49 8.20
N ARG A 455 -18.57 -10.26 7.15
CA ARG A 455 -17.70 -10.42 5.95
C ARG A 455 -17.98 -9.41 4.84
N ASP A 456 -19.07 -8.65 4.95
CA ASP A 456 -19.47 -7.65 3.95
C ASP A 456 -20.28 -6.52 4.60
N ILE A 457 -19.56 -5.68 5.34
CA ILE A 457 -20.11 -4.51 5.99
C ILE A 457 -20.48 -3.49 4.92
N THR A 458 -21.78 -3.31 4.72
CA THR A 458 -22.29 -2.43 3.66
C THR A 458 -21.98 -0.98 3.99
N ALA A 459 -21.57 -0.21 2.98
CA ALA A 459 -21.31 1.22 3.13
C ALA A 459 -22.56 1.94 3.67
N GLY A 460 -22.38 2.76 4.71
CA GLY A 460 -23.48 3.49 5.38
C GLY A 460 -24.25 2.69 6.44
N SER A 461 -23.84 1.45 6.74
CA SER A 461 -24.39 0.68 7.87
C SER A 461 -23.26 0.10 8.72
N GLY A 462 -23.36 0.24 10.04
CA GLY A 462 -22.45 -0.41 10.99
C GLY A 462 -21.12 0.31 11.21
N PHE A 463 -20.42 0.65 10.12
CA PHE A 463 -19.09 1.29 10.16
C PHE A 463 -19.13 2.66 9.47
N HIS A 464 -18.63 3.68 10.16
CA HIS A 464 -18.49 5.05 9.70
C HIS A 464 -17.02 5.46 9.69
N THR A 465 -16.51 5.91 8.55
CA THR A 465 -15.11 6.39 8.45
C THR A 465 -14.90 7.65 9.30
N ALA A 466 -13.67 7.90 9.74
CA ALA A 466 -13.37 9.10 10.53
C ALA A 466 -13.72 10.38 9.75
N ALA A 467 -13.45 10.40 8.44
CA ALA A 467 -13.82 11.49 7.55
C ALA A 467 -15.34 11.73 7.45
N GLU A 468 -16.15 10.68 7.34
CA GLU A 468 -17.62 10.79 7.32
C GLU A 468 -18.13 11.37 8.64
N VAL A 469 -17.65 10.87 9.78
CA VAL A 469 -18.04 11.33 11.12
C VAL A 469 -17.63 12.80 11.31
N TRP A 470 -16.41 13.18 10.93
CA TRP A 470 -15.97 14.57 11.01
C TRP A 470 -16.89 15.48 10.21
N ARG A 471 -17.18 15.15 8.94
CA ARG A 471 -18.06 15.98 8.11
C ARG A 471 -19.48 16.09 8.66
N ALA A 472 -20.03 14.99 9.19
CA ALA A 472 -21.35 15.00 9.83
C ALA A 472 -21.36 15.87 11.10
N HIS A 473 -20.30 15.79 11.91
CA HIS A 473 -20.13 16.67 13.07
C HIS A 473 -20.09 18.16 12.65
N ARG A 474 -19.30 18.47 11.61
CA ARG A 474 -19.17 19.84 11.08
C ARG A 474 -20.47 20.36 10.48
N ALA A 475 -21.31 19.47 9.95
CA ALA A 475 -22.65 19.79 9.48
C ALA A 475 -23.70 19.90 10.62
N GLY A 476 -23.35 19.53 11.85
CA GLY A 476 -24.26 19.53 13.00
C GLY A 476 -25.34 18.44 12.93
N THR A 477 -25.10 17.35 12.19
CA THR A 477 -26.10 16.28 11.97
C THR A 477 -25.97 15.11 12.94
N ILE A 478 -24.90 15.06 13.75
CA ILE A 478 -24.65 14.01 14.73
C ILE A 478 -24.22 14.60 16.07
N ASP A 479 -24.40 13.82 17.14
CA ASP A 479 -23.75 14.07 18.43
C ASP A 479 -22.37 13.39 18.46
N VAL A 480 -21.32 14.19 18.26
CA VAL A 480 -19.94 13.71 18.20
C VAL A 480 -19.44 13.17 19.55
N GLU A 481 -20.09 13.54 20.66
CA GLU A 481 -19.70 13.06 22.00
C GLU A 481 -20.00 11.57 22.22
N THR A 482 -20.76 10.96 21.31
CA THR A 482 -21.02 9.52 21.28
C THR A 482 -19.96 8.69 20.54
N TYR A 483 -18.89 9.34 20.04
CA TYR A 483 -17.81 8.72 19.26
C TYR A 483 -16.50 8.72 20.06
N GLY A 484 -15.93 7.55 20.30
CA GLY A 484 -14.69 7.41 21.06
C GLY A 484 -14.38 5.97 21.46
N VAL A 485 -13.37 5.78 22.30
CA VAL A 485 -12.88 4.43 22.65
C VAL A 485 -13.92 3.59 23.38
N ASP A 486 -14.49 4.14 24.45
CA ASP A 486 -15.51 3.48 25.26
C ASP A 486 -16.25 4.52 26.10
N PRO A 487 -17.55 4.34 26.42
CA PRO A 487 -18.28 5.26 27.30
C PRO A 487 -17.61 5.51 28.65
N SER A 488 -16.85 4.53 29.16
CA SER A 488 -16.11 4.64 30.43
C SER A 488 -14.81 5.45 30.35
N VAL A 489 -14.38 5.86 29.14
CA VAL A 489 -13.15 6.62 28.91
C VAL A 489 -13.50 8.03 28.39
N PRO A 490 -13.99 8.93 29.26
CA PRO A 490 -14.56 10.21 28.85
C PRO A 490 -13.53 11.17 28.23
N VAL A 491 -12.24 10.92 28.43
CA VAL A 491 -11.17 11.72 27.83
C VAL A 491 -11.00 11.42 26.35
N ALA A 492 -11.18 10.17 25.90
CA ALA A 492 -10.86 9.68 24.56
C ALA A 492 -12.11 9.58 23.66
N ARG A 493 -12.80 10.71 23.49
CA ARG A 493 -14.02 10.84 22.69
C ARG A 493 -14.26 12.26 22.19
N GLY A 494 -15.26 12.44 21.34
CA GLY A 494 -15.73 13.76 20.92
C GLY A 494 -14.94 14.34 19.74
N ALA A 495 -15.15 15.62 19.47
CA ALA A 495 -14.64 16.27 18.26
C ALA A 495 -13.11 16.19 18.10
N TRP A 496 -12.35 16.34 19.19
CA TRP A 496 -10.88 16.33 19.13
C TRP A 496 -10.36 14.95 18.70
N PHE A 497 -11.01 13.91 19.21
CA PHE A 497 -10.66 12.52 18.95
C PHE A 497 -11.00 12.12 17.51
N VAL A 498 -12.19 12.50 17.03
CA VAL A 498 -12.59 12.30 15.63
C VAL A 498 -11.64 13.03 14.69
N ARG A 499 -11.22 14.26 15.02
CA ARG A 499 -10.23 15.03 14.25
C ARG A 499 -8.93 14.24 14.06
N ASP A 500 -8.38 13.72 15.16
CA ASP A 500 -7.13 12.96 15.13
C ASP A 500 -7.30 11.64 14.34
N TYR A 501 -8.48 11.03 14.40
CA TYR A 501 -8.79 9.84 13.60
C TYR A 501 -8.87 10.14 12.10
N VAL A 502 -9.19 11.36 11.66
CA VAL A 502 -9.07 11.75 10.24
C VAL A 502 -7.61 11.77 9.80
N VAL A 503 -6.70 12.27 10.64
CA VAL A 503 -5.25 12.25 10.36
C VAL A 503 -4.73 10.81 10.31
N ARG A 504 -5.22 9.96 11.21
CA ARG A 504 -4.90 8.52 11.22
C ARG A 504 -5.46 7.80 9.99
N GLU A 505 -6.66 8.14 9.56
CA GLU A 505 -7.28 7.57 8.35
C GLU A 505 -6.45 7.87 7.09
N VAL A 506 -5.99 9.11 6.90
CA VAL A 506 -5.14 9.44 5.75
C VAL A 506 -3.77 8.74 5.80
N ALA A 507 -3.17 8.62 6.98
CA ALA A 507 -1.91 7.89 7.15
C ALA A 507 -2.05 6.41 6.80
N HIS A 508 -3.09 5.75 7.34
CA HIS A 508 -3.40 4.35 7.01
C HIS A 508 -3.72 4.17 5.52
N ARG A 509 -4.39 5.14 4.89
CA ARG A 509 -4.67 5.10 3.45
C ARG A 509 -3.39 5.04 2.61
N PHE A 510 -2.31 5.68 3.05
CA PHE A 510 -1.06 5.74 2.30
C PHE A 510 0.08 4.90 2.88
N GLY A 511 -0.24 4.00 3.81
CA GLY A 511 0.63 2.92 4.22
C GLY A 511 1.33 3.12 5.58
N ASP A 512 1.10 4.25 6.25
CA ASP A 512 1.52 4.46 7.64
C ASP A 512 0.43 3.94 8.59
N GLU A 513 0.41 2.63 8.73
CA GLU A 513 -0.60 1.87 9.48
C GLU A 513 -0.25 1.84 10.98
N LEU A 514 0.04 2.98 11.62
CA LEU A 514 0.57 3.13 13.00
C LEU A 514 -0.36 2.60 14.12
N LEU A 515 0.12 2.61 15.38
CA LEU A 515 -0.73 2.28 16.54
C LEU A 515 -1.77 3.39 16.77
N LEU A 516 -2.90 3.04 17.38
CA LEU A 516 -3.99 4.01 17.63
C LEU A 516 -3.65 5.07 18.68
N TRP A 517 -2.59 4.85 19.47
CA TRP A 517 -2.08 5.77 20.47
C TRP A 517 -0.68 6.33 20.10
N ASP A 518 -0.26 6.18 18.84
CA ASP A 518 0.85 6.96 18.28
C ASP A 518 0.30 8.31 17.80
N ASN A 519 0.93 9.41 18.24
CA ASN A 519 0.59 10.77 17.84
C ASN A 519 1.73 11.42 17.04
N TRP A 520 1.40 12.32 16.13
CA TRP A 520 2.35 13.06 15.29
C TRP A 520 1.70 14.32 14.71
N GLY A 521 2.52 15.20 14.15
CA GLY A 521 2.07 16.34 13.36
C GLY A 521 1.07 17.22 14.10
N CYS A 522 -0.11 17.43 13.51
CA CYS A 522 -1.19 18.23 14.09
C CYS A 522 -2.11 17.47 15.06
N MET A 523 -1.88 16.18 15.33
CA MET A 523 -2.68 15.46 16.32
C MET A 523 -2.41 16.00 17.73
N GLY A 524 -3.46 16.02 18.55
CA GLY A 524 -3.38 16.70 19.83
C GLY A 524 -4.50 16.28 20.76
N GLY A 525 -4.23 16.31 22.06
CA GLY A 525 -5.19 15.90 23.08
C GLY A 525 -6.42 16.81 23.21
N PRO A 526 -7.22 16.60 24.27
CA PRO A 526 -8.43 17.35 24.54
C PRO A 526 -8.24 18.88 24.43
N GLY A 527 -9.11 19.54 23.65
CA GLY A 527 -9.09 21.01 23.47
C GLY A 527 -8.41 21.51 22.19
N SER A 528 -7.82 20.63 21.38
CA SER A 528 -7.13 20.97 20.11
C SER A 528 -8.07 21.24 18.91
N ASN A 529 -9.39 21.20 19.09
CA ASN A 529 -10.42 21.25 18.03
C ASN A 529 -10.31 22.40 17.02
N ALA A 530 -9.87 23.58 17.47
CA ALA A 530 -9.85 24.77 16.62
C ALA A 530 -8.59 24.84 15.74
N GLN A 531 -7.51 24.15 16.13
CA GLN A 531 -6.26 24.14 15.40
C GLN A 531 -6.41 23.24 14.18
N ASP A 532 -5.97 23.73 13.02
CA ASP A 532 -5.96 23.01 11.74
C ASP A 532 -7.33 22.52 11.23
N ALA A 533 -8.45 22.97 11.81
CA ALA A 533 -9.79 22.52 11.43
C ALA A 533 -10.09 22.67 9.92
N GLN A 534 -9.57 23.71 9.26
CA GLN A 534 -9.69 23.89 7.81
C GLN A 534 -8.95 22.81 7.00
N LEU A 535 -7.75 22.43 7.45
CA LEU A 535 -6.99 21.33 6.85
C LEU A 535 -7.76 20.02 7.00
N ILE A 536 -8.30 19.76 8.19
CA ILE A 536 -9.06 18.54 8.45
C ILE A 536 -10.37 18.52 7.65
N ASP A 537 -11.05 19.67 7.50
CA ASP A 537 -12.22 19.81 6.62
C ASP A 537 -11.87 19.47 5.16
N GLU A 538 -10.71 19.93 4.64
CA GLU A 538 -10.22 19.61 3.30
C GLU A 538 -9.88 18.11 3.15
N VAL A 539 -9.08 17.57 4.07
CA VAL A 539 -8.66 16.15 4.09
C VAL A 539 -9.87 15.23 4.15
N ALA A 540 -10.82 15.48 5.05
CA ALA A 540 -12.05 14.68 5.16
C ALA A 540 -12.91 14.78 3.89
N GLY A 541 -12.98 15.95 3.26
CA GLY A 541 -13.66 16.13 1.98
C GLY A 541 -13.03 15.31 0.85
N LEU A 542 -11.70 15.27 0.79
CA LEU A 542 -10.96 14.49 -0.19
C LEU A 542 -11.06 12.98 0.07
N LEU A 543 -10.98 12.53 1.32
CA LEU A 543 -11.15 11.13 1.71
C LEU A 543 -12.51 10.58 1.24
N VAL A 544 -13.60 11.28 1.56
CA VAL A 544 -14.95 10.84 1.17
C VAL A 544 -15.12 10.79 -0.35
N ARG A 545 -14.54 11.74 -1.09
CA ARG A 545 -14.55 11.71 -2.57
C ARG A 545 -13.72 10.55 -3.12
N ALA A 546 -12.53 10.34 -2.58
CA ALA A 546 -11.65 9.26 -3.00
C ALA A 546 -12.32 7.89 -2.77
N ASP A 547 -13.13 7.75 -1.73
CA ASP A 547 -13.92 6.53 -1.48
C ASP A 547 -15.03 6.27 -2.49
N THR A 548 -15.55 7.30 -3.17
CA THR A 548 -16.49 7.10 -4.28
C THR A 548 -15.79 6.83 -5.62
N GLY A 549 -14.48 6.59 -5.60
CA GLY A 549 -13.67 6.31 -6.80
C GLY A 549 -13.11 7.55 -7.50
N ASP A 550 -13.13 8.72 -6.86
CA ASP A 550 -12.53 9.94 -7.41
C ASP A 550 -10.99 9.90 -7.29
N LEU A 551 -10.34 9.40 -8.35
CA LEU A 551 -8.88 9.26 -8.43
C LEU A 551 -8.14 10.61 -8.40
N ALA A 552 -8.79 11.71 -8.82
CA ALA A 552 -8.19 13.03 -8.74
C ALA A 552 -8.16 13.53 -7.29
N ALA A 553 -9.25 13.30 -6.53
CA ALA A 553 -9.28 13.56 -5.10
C ALA A 553 -8.24 12.71 -4.36
N GLU A 554 -8.08 11.44 -4.74
CA GLU A 554 -7.08 10.55 -4.15
C GLU A 554 -5.64 11.01 -4.43
N ARG A 555 -5.36 11.50 -5.65
CA ARG A 555 -4.05 12.06 -6.01
C ARG A 555 -3.75 13.33 -5.21
N GLN A 556 -4.71 14.25 -5.15
CA GLN A 556 -4.57 15.48 -4.37
C GLN A 556 -4.34 15.17 -2.88
N LEU A 557 -5.05 14.17 -2.36
CA LEU A 557 -4.89 13.73 -0.98
C LEU A 557 -3.50 13.13 -0.71
N LEU A 558 -2.96 12.35 -1.65
CA LEU A 558 -1.59 11.81 -1.55
C LEU A 558 -0.54 12.93 -1.59
N ASP A 559 -0.70 13.90 -2.48
CA ASP A 559 0.21 15.04 -2.59
C ASP A 559 0.18 15.88 -1.30
N LEU A 560 -1.01 16.13 -0.75
CA LEU A 560 -1.19 16.83 0.52
C LEU A 560 -0.55 16.07 1.68
N TYR A 561 -0.77 14.76 1.76
CA TYR A 561 -0.19 13.89 2.78
C TYR A 561 1.35 13.90 2.76
N ARG A 562 1.96 13.91 1.57
CA ARG A 562 3.43 13.95 1.41
C ARG A 562 4.03 15.34 1.68
N ALA A 563 3.29 16.40 1.38
CA ALA A 563 3.80 17.76 1.46
C ALA A 563 3.61 18.41 2.84
N ASP A 564 2.56 18.04 3.57
CA ASP A 564 2.20 18.65 4.85
C ASP A 564 2.67 17.78 6.04
N GLU A 565 3.72 18.23 6.71
CA GLU A 565 4.31 17.58 7.89
C GLU A 565 3.32 17.44 9.06
N ARG A 566 2.19 18.15 9.05
CA ARG A 566 1.12 17.98 10.03
C ARG A 566 0.37 16.66 9.87
N LEU A 567 0.32 16.11 8.65
CA LEU A 567 -0.41 14.87 8.35
C LEU A 567 0.52 13.65 8.35
N HIS A 568 1.79 13.83 8.01
CA HIS A 568 2.77 12.76 7.88
C HIS A 568 3.55 12.53 9.20
N PRO A 569 3.72 11.28 9.66
CA PRO A 569 4.38 10.99 10.94
C PRO A 569 5.88 11.25 10.96
N GLY A 570 6.53 11.30 9.80
CA GLY A 570 7.97 11.55 9.70
C GLY A 570 8.76 10.37 10.24
N ASP A 571 9.87 10.62 10.95
CA ASP A 571 10.72 9.56 11.50
C ASP A 571 10.43 9.21 12.96
N VAL A 572 9.61 10.01 13.66
CA VAL A 572 9.38 9.92 15.12
C VAL A 572 7.92 10.16 15.45
N VAL A 573 7.34 9.27 16.25
CA VAL A 573 6.00 9.43 16.83
C VAL A 573 6.07 9.67 18.33
N LEU A 574 5.03 10.29 18.88
CA LEU A 574 4.80 10.42 20.31
C LEU A 574 3.80 9.33 20.73
N ARG A 575 4.30 8.25 21.31
CA ARG A 575 3.48 7.17 21.85
C ARG A 575 2.89 7.59 23.19
N MET A 576 1.58 7.44 23.34
CA MET A 576 0.92 7.50 24.64
C MET A 576 0.93 6.12 25.28
N ASP A 577 1.57 5.97 26.43
CA ASP A 577 1.41 4.78 27.26
C ASP A 577 0.03 4.83 27.96
N LEU A 578 -0.54 3.66 28.24
CA LEU A 578 -1.86 3.46 28.87
C LEU A 578 -2.10 4.45 30.03
N PRO A 579 -3.37 4.82 30.35
CA PRO A 579 -3.68 6.11 30.96
C PRO A 579 -2.90 6.37 32.26
N GLY A 580 -1.95 7.32 32.20
CA GLY A 580 -1.21 7.81 33.36
C GLY A 580 0.28 8.10 33.16
N GLU A 581 0.88 7.76 32.02
CA GLU A 581 2.33 7.93 31.80
C GLU A 581 2.69 9.00 30.74
N ASP A 582 3.95 9.45 30.78
CA ASP A 582 4.52 10.51 29.95
C ASP A 582 4.51 10.14 28.45
N LEU A 583 4.42 11.14 27.56
CA LEU A 583 4.57 10.93 26.11
C LEU A 583 6.00 10.45 25.80
N VAL A 584 6.11 9.29 25.15
CA VAL A 584 7.41 8.72 24.76
C VAL A 584 7.65 8.96 23.28
N ALA A 585 8.70 9.72 22.96
CA ALA A 585 9.16 9.88 21.58
C ALA A 585 9.84 8.60 21.11
N GLU A 586 9.30 7.96 20.07
CA GLU A 586 9.81 6.72 19.51
C GLU A 586 10.09 6.83 18.01
N PRO A 587 11.25 6.35 17.54
CA PRO A 587 11.56 6.31 16.12
C PRO A 587 10.71 5.24 15.40
N ILE A 588 10.30 5.55 14.17
CA ILE A 588 9.56 4.64 13.28
C ILE A 588 10.52 3.67 12.56
N ALA A 589 11.80 4.03 12.37
CA ALA A 589 12.77 3.19 11.66
C ALA A 589 13.57 2.26 12.60
N GLY A 590 13.38 0.94 12.45
CA GLY A 590 14.46 -0.06 12.53
C GLY A 590 15.34 -0.12 13.79
N ALA A 591 14.84 0.18 14.98
CA ALA A 591 15.57 -0.14 16.20
C ALA A 591 15.34 -1.62 16.57
N PRO A 592 16.39 -2.47 16.66
CA PRO A 592 16.24 -3.76 17.32
C PRO A 592 15.81 -3.46 18.75
N TYR A 593 14.63 -3.96 19.13
CA TYR A 593 14.07 -3.82 20.47
C TYR A 593 15.11 -4.33 21.47
N ALA A 594 15.83 -3.42 22.12
CA ALA A 594 16.68 -3.74 23.26
C ALA A 594 15.72 -4.06 24.41
N GLY A 595 15.60 -5.36 24.70
CA GLY A 595 14.81 -5.87 25.81
C GLY A 595 15.05 -5.08 27.09
N GLY A 596 13.97 -4.89 27.84
CA GLY A 596 13.93 -4.06 29.04
C GLY A 596 15.10 -4.32 30.00
N ALA A 597 15.71 -3.22 30.42
CA ALA A 597 16.23 -2.94 31.76
C ALA A 597 17.35 -1.91 31.65
N LYS A 598 17.01 -0.62 31.89
CA LYS A 598 17.74 0.26 32.81
C LYS A 598 17.07 1.63 32.86
N ASN A 599 16.46 1.90 34.01
CA ASN A 599 16.24 3.25 34.53
C ASN A 599 17.46 4.14 34.23
N SER A 600 17.24 5.20 33.47
CA SER A 600 18.11 6.38 33.54
C SER A 600 17.24 7.63 33.49
N ARG A 601 16.99 8.12 34.70
CA ARG A 601 16.37 9.39 35.06
C ARG A 601 17.16 10.53 34.42
N ALA A 602 16.64 11.15 33.37
CA ALA A 602 17.11 12.43 32.88
C ALA A 602 16.16 13.52 33.39
N MET A 603 16.59 14.25 34.41
CA MET A 603 15.91 15.43 34.92
C MET A 603 15.84 16.50 33.83
N LEU A 604 14.63 16.97 33.52
CA LEU A 604 14.42 18.34 33.06
C LEU A 604 13.67 19.08 34.16
N SER A 605 14.43 19.90 34.87
CA SER A 605 13.96 20.85 35.87
C SER A 605 13.09 21.94 35.23
N GLY A 606 11.89 22.17 35.76
CA GLY A 606 11.04 23.30 35.37
C GLY A 606 9.79 23.45 36.24
N SER A 607 9.95 24.22 37.33
CA SER A 607 8.93 24.87 38.19
C SER A 607 7.57 24.15 38.43
N ARG A 608 7.46 23.54 39.61
CA ARG A 608 6.17 23.31 40.29
C ARG A 608 5.53 24.64 40.64
N ASN A 609 4.25 24.82 40.32
CA ASN A 609 3.39 25.76 41.02
C ASN A 609 2.31 24.92 41.71
N GLU A 610 2.37 24.91 43.04
CA GLU A 610 1.41 24.26 43.93
C GLU A 610 0.08 25.03 43.92
N MET A 611 -1.03 24.29 43.91
CA MET A 611 -2.33 24.75 44.41
C MET A 611 -2.85 23.66 45.35
N PRO A 612 -3.30 24.01 46.56
CA PRO A 612 -3.67 23.06 47.60
C PRO A 612 -5.15 22.64 47.51
N GLU A 613 -5.41 21.34 47.69
CA GLU A 613 -6.72 20.80 48.08
C GLU A 613 -6.97 21.05 49.59
N PRO A 614 -8.23 20.94 50.02
CA PRO A 614 -8.64 19.66 50.60
C PRO A 614 -9.89 19.02 49.98
#